data_AF-A0AAE1YNJ9-F1
#
_entry.id   AF-A0AAE1YNJ9-F1
#
_cell.length_a   1.000
_cell.length_b   1.000
_cell.length_c   1.000
_cell.angle_alpha   90.00
_cell.angle_beta   90.00
_cell.angle_gamma   90.00
#
_symmetry.space_group_name_H-M   'P 1'
#
loop_
_entity.id
_entity.type
_entity.pdbx_description
1 polymer ?
#
loop_
_entity_poly.entity_id
_entity_poly.type
_entity_poly.pdbx_seq_one_letter_code
_entity_poly.pdbx_strand_id
1 'polypeptide(L)'
;MEDLVERRNRLRTKLAIKWSDQFARRLREAKKLTSDGEFPQGMAGPDPSILGSEYIPAPTIDDQARSSRNMAKVMDWLSSKDVKRIGIWGMGGVGKTTLVKNINNKLTNLSPVSDSFSIVIWITVSNKTQETELELKKVQKLIADRLKLTLTEESMETRASKLQRDQSILTSVTI
;
A
#
# COMPACT_ATOMS: atom_id res chain seq x y z
N MET A 1 7.51 -14.71 65.84
CA MET A 1 7.87 -15.19 64.49
C MET A 1 7.04 -14.40 63.50
N GLU A 2 7.62 -13.44 62.78
CA GLU A 2 6.93 -12.85 61.62
C GLU A 2 6.67 -13.95 60.59
N ASP A 3 5.41 -14.11 60.18
CA ASP A 3 4.97 -15.18 59.30
C ASP A 3 5.66 -15.06 57.92
N LEU A 4 6.26 -16.15 57.45
CA LEU A 4 6.96 -16.23 56.16
C LEU A 4 6.02 -15.87 54.99
N VAL A 5 4.71 -16.07 55.18
CA VAL A 5 3.68 -15.66 54.22
C VAL A 5 3.60 -14.14 54.09
N GLU A 6 3.68 -13.42 55.20
CA GLU A 6 3.62 -11.95 55.20
C GLU A 6 4.89 -11.34 54.60
N ARG A 7 6.06 -11.93 54.88
CA ARG A 7 7.34 -11.52 54.28
C ARG A 7 7.34 -11.72 52.76
N ARG A 8 6.76 -12.82 52.27
CA ARG A 8 6.58 -13.09 50.83
C ARG A 8 5.60 -12.11 50.18
N ASN A 9 4.49 -11.79 50.84
CA ASN A 9 3.50 -10.84 50.31
C ASN A 9 4.07 -9.42 50.23
N ARG A 10 4.84 -8.97 51.22
CA ARG A 10 5.56 -7.68 51.21
C ARG A 10 6.59 -7.59 50.08
N LEU A 11 7.29 -8.68 49.77
CA LEU A 11 8.25 -8.71 48.65
C LEU A 11 7.55 -8.63 47.29
N ARG A 12 6.40 -9.31 47.13
CA ARG A 12 5.60 -9.26 45.90
C ARG A 12 5.03 -7.87 45.62
N THR A 13 4.48 -7.20 46.64
CA THR A 13 3.96 -5.83 46.49
C THR A 13 5.09 -4.84 46.21
N LYS A 14 6.24 -4.95 46.88
CA LYS A 14 7.41 -4.12 46.58
C LYS A 14 7.93 -4.31 45.16
N LEU A 15 7.98 -5.55 44.65
CA LEU A 15 8.33 -5.79 43.26
C LEU A 15 7.29 -5.18 42.32
N ALA A 16 6.00 -5.43 42.53
CA ALA A 16 4.93 -4.93 41.68
C ALA A 16 4.94 -3.41 41.54
N ILE A 17 5.15 -2.69 42.65
CA ILE A 17 5.28 -1.23 42.67
C ILE A 17 6.50 -0.79 41.86
N LYS A 18 7.66 -1.42 42.08
CA LYS A 18 8.89 -1.11 41.34
C LYS A 18 8.74 -1.33 39.84
N TRP A 19 8.09 -2.42 39.43
CA TRP A 19 7.82 -2.72 38.03
C TRP A 19 6.83 -1.72 37.41
N SER A 20 5.78 -1.34 38.15
CA SER A 20 4.81 -0.33 37.70
C SER A 20 5.46 1.03 37.47
N ASP A 21 6.31 1.48 38.41
CA ASP A 21 7.05 2.72 38.28
C ASP A 21 8.02 2.71 37.10
N GLN A 22 8.76 1.62 36.92
CA GLN A 22 9.70 1.47 35.81
C GLN A 22 8.97 1.42 34.45
N PHE A 23 7.83 0.73 34.39
CA PHE A 23 6.98 0.68 33.19
C PHE A 23 6.39 2.06 32.87
N ALA A 24 5.90 2.78 33.88
CA ALA A 24 5.35 4.13 33.71
C ALA A 24 6.42 5.17 33.31
N ARG A 25 7.67 5.00 33.74
CA ARG A 25 8.80 5.84 33.28
C ARG A 25 9.14 5.57 31.82
N ARG A 26 9.30 4.28 31.45
CA ARG A 26 9.58 3.90 30.05
C ARG A 26 8.45 4.27 29.11
N LEU A 27 7.20 4.18 29.55
CA LEU A 27 6.04 4.61 28.76
C LEU A 27 6.02 6.13 28.56
N ARG A 28 6.45 6.90 29.57
CA ARG A 28 6.60 8.37 29.45
C ARG A 28 7.75 8.76 28.53
N GLU A 29 8.89 8.06 28.63
CA GLU A 29 10.02 8.25 27.71
C GLU A 29 9.63 7.91 26.27
N ALA A 30 8.94 6.78 26.04
CA ALA A 30 8.44 6.41 24.71
C ALA A 30 7.44 7.45 24.16
N LYS A 31 6.52 7.97 24.99
CA LYS A 31 5.61 9.04 24.58
C LYS A 31 6.33 10.35 24.29
N LYS A 32 7.36 10.71 25.06
CA LYS A 32 8.24 11.86 24.76
C LYS A 32 8.98 11.66 23.46
N LEU A 33 9.57 10.49 23.21
CA LEU A 33 10.23 10.17 21.93
C LEU A 33 9.25 10.17 20.74
N THR A 34 7.97 9.89 20.97
CA THR A 34 6.92 10.00 19.94
C THR A 34 6.52 11.46 19.69
N SER A 35 6.54 12.31 20.74
CA SER A 35 6.24 13.74 20.65
C SER A 35 7.41 14.58 20.12
N ASP A 36 8.64 14.23 20.52
CA ASP A 36 9.90 14.76 20.00
C ASP A 36 10.20 14.18 18.61
N GLY A 37 9.49 13.11 18.24
CA GLY A 37 9.43 12.49 16.93
C GLY A 37 8.35 13.08 16.03
N GLU A 38 8.04 14.38 16.16
CA GLU A 38 7.53 15.14 15.01
C GLU A 38 8.66 15.24 13.98
N PHE A 39 8.87 14.14 13.27
CA PHE A 39 9.59 14.19 12.02
C PHE A 39 8.79 15.15 11.12
N PRO A 40 9.42 16.18 10.53
CA PRO A 40 8.76 16.95 9.49
C PRO A 40 8.16 15.93 8.52
N GLN A 41 6.86 16.08 8.25
CA GLN A 41 6.10 15.20 7.37
C GLN A 41 6.96 14.87 6.13
N GLY A 42 7.58 13.67 6.09
CA GLY A 42 8.62 13.39 5.10
C GLY A 42 9.74 12.40 5.43
N MET A 43 10.07 12.05 6.68
CA MET A 43 11.18 11.09 6.92
C MET A 43 10.84 9.60 6.72
N ALA A 44 9.56 9.29 6.58
CA ALA A 44 9.07 8.02 6.04
C ALA A 44 7.99 8.29 4.98
N GLY A 45 8.16 9.37 4.20
CA GLY A 45 7.43 9.48 2.94
C GLY A 45 7.95 8.40 1.98
N PRO A 46 7.16 8.01 0.96
CA PRO A 46 7.73 7.27 -0.16
C PRO A 46 8.98 8.04 -0.62
N ASP A 47 10.09 7.31 -0.82
CA ASP A 47 11.33 7.88 -1.34
C ASP A 47 10.97 8.86 -2.48
N PRO A 48 11.43 10.13 -2.47
CA PRO A 48 11.09 11.13 -3.48
C PRO A 48 11.36 10.67 -4.93
N SER A 49 12.22 9.66 -5.10
CA SER A 49 12.51 9.01 -6.37
C SER A 49 11.40 8.06 -6.85
N ILE A 50 10.55 7.57 -5.94
CA ILE A 50 9.37 6.76 -6.24
C ILE A 50 8.27 7.72 -6.67
N LEU A 51 8.17 7.94 -7.98
CA LEU A 51 7.05 8.64 -8.57
C LEU A 51 5.75 7.91 -8.20
N GLY A 52 4.92 8.54 -7.36
CA GLY A 52 3.70 7.93 -6.82
C GLY A 52 2.73 7.42 -7.89
N SER A 53 2.78 7.97 -9.10
CA SER A 53 2.08 7.44 -10.29
C SER A 53 2.60 8.08 -11.57
N GLU A 54 2.52 7.36 -12.70
CA GLU A 54 2.91 7.88 -14.02
C GLU A 54 1.73 8.59 -14.69
N TYR A 55 1.93 9.76 -15.31
CA TYR A 55 0.89 10.37 -16.13
C TYR A 55 0.77 9.63 -17.47
N ILE A 56 -0.43 9.16 -17.81
CA ILE A 56 -0.69 8.43 -19.05
C ILE A 56 -1.53 9.29 -20.00
N PRO A 57 -1.03 9.68 -21.18
CA PRO A 57 -1.79 10.47 -22.14
C PRO A 57 -3.13 9.82 -22.53
N ALA A 58 -4.21 10.57 -22.34
CA ALA A 58 -5.57 10.19 -22.66
C ALA A 58 -6.42 11.42 -22.98
N PRO A 59 -7.44 11.30 -23.85
CA PRO A 59 -8.47 12.32 -23.96
C PRO A 59 -9.26 12.41 -22.65
N THR A 60 -9.62 13.64 -22.28
CA THR A 60 -10.50 13.91 -21.14
C THR A 60 -11.89 13.32 -21.41
N ILE A 61 -12.54 12.85 -20.35
CA ILE A 61 -13.87 12.21 -20.43
C ILE A 61 -14.94 12.94 -19.60
N ASP A 62 -14.62 14.11 -19.03
CA ASP A 62 -15.50 14.81 -18.09
C ASP A 62 -16.81 15.28 -18.75
N ASP A 63 -16.80 15.53 -20.06
CA ASP A 63 -17.96 15.87 -20.89
C ASP A 63 -18.80 14.64 -21.30
N GLN A 64 -18.31 13.42 -21.06
CA GLN A 64 -18.99 12.18 -21.41
C GLN A 64 -19.76 11.62 -20.22
N ALA A 65 -21.06 11.92 -20.14
CA ALA A 65 -21.91 11.55 -18.99
C ALA A 65 -21.79 10.09 -18.53
N ARG A 66 -21.68 9.12 -19.46
CA ARG A 66 -21.52 7.70 -19.11
C ARG A 66 -20.13 7.39 -18.52
N SER A 67 -19.09 7.94 -19.12
CA SER A 67 -17.70 7.77 -18.67
C SER A 67 -17.49 8.43 -17.31
N SER A 68 -18.04 9.62 -17.09
CA SER A 68 -18.01 10.34 -15.81
C SER A 68 -18.71 9.56 -14.68
N ARG A 69 -19.88 8.96 -14.95
CA ARG A 69 -20.55 8.09 -13.96
C ARG A 69 -19.73 6.85 -13.62
N ASN A 70 -19.15 6.19 -14.62
CA ASN A 70 -18.30 5.03 -14.40
C ASN A 70 -17.03 5.38 -13.62
N MET A 71 -16.41 6.52 -13.92
CA MET A 71 -15.28 7.07 -13.18
C MET A 71 -15.63 7.26 -11.69
N ALA A 72 -16.73 7.96 -11.39
CA ALA A 72 -17.16 8.18 -10.00
C ALA A 72 -17.33 6.86 -9.25
N LYS A 73 -18.01 5.89 -9.87
CA LYS A 73 -18.21 4.55 -9.27
C LYS A 73 -16.89 3.83 -8.97
N VAL A 74 -15.91 3.93 -9.87
CA VAL A 74 -14.59 3.32 -9.65
C VAL A 74 -13.83 4.04 -8.54
N MET A 75 -13.90 5.37 -8.45
CA MET A 75 -13.28 6.14 -7.36
C MET A 75 -13.90 5.81 -5.99
N ASP A 76 -15.22 5.61 -5.92
CA ASP A 76 -15.90 5.16 -4.71
C ASP A 76 -15.41 3.77 -4.28
N TRP A 77 -15.26 2.85 -5.23
CA TRP A 77 -14.72 1.52 -4.97
C TRP A 77 -13.26 1.56 -4.52
N LEU A 78 -12.43 2.41 -5.13
CA LEU A 78 -11.03 2.59 -4.72
C LEU A 78 -10.89 3.18 -3.31
N SER A 79 -11.89 3.93 -2.86
CA SER A 79 -11.94 4.48 -1.49
C SER A 79 -12.39 3.44 -0.45
N SER A 80 -12.97 2.32 -0.89
CA SER A 80 -13.43 1.24 0.00
C SER A 80 -12.31 0.26 0.32
N LYS A 81 -12.11 -0.02 1.62
CA LYS A 81 -11.13 -1.02 2.08
C LYS A 81 -11.54 -2.45 1.73
N ASP A 82 -12.82 -2.71 1.44
CA ASP A 82 -13.35 -4.04 1.17
C ASP A 82 -13.16 -4.47 -0.29
N VAL A 83 -12.98 -3.49 -1.20
CA VAL A 83 -12.76 -3.76 -2.62
C VAL A 83 -11.26 -3.86 -2.89
N LYS A 84 -10.80 -5.05 -3.30
CA LYS A 84 -9.38 -5.30 -3.63
C LYS A 84 -9.08 -5.37 -5.12
N ARG A 85 -10.09 -5.63 -5.96
CA ARG A 85 -9.95 -5.82 -7.41
C ARG A 85 -11.15 -5.25 -8.14
N ILE A 86 -10.90 -4.54 -9.24
CA ILE A 86 -11.94 -3.90 -10.07
C ILE A 86 -11.70 -4.31 -11.52
N GLY A 87 -12.64 -5.02 -12.12
CA GLY A 87 -12.59 -5.40 -13.53
C GLY A 87 -13.41 -4.47 -14.41
N ILE A 88 -12.81 -3.91 -15.45
CA ILE A 88 -13.50 -3.11 -16.49
C ILE A 88 -13.52 -3.90 -17.79
N TRP A 89 -14.72 -4.33 -18.21
CA TRP A 89 -14.91 -5.23 -19.35
C TRP A 89 -16.02 -4.72 -20.29
N GLY A 90 -16.08 -5.27 -21.51
CA GLY A 90 -17.08 -4.90 -22.52
C GLY A 90 -16.51 -4.91 -23.94
N MET A 91 -17.36 -4.54 -24.91
CA MET A 91 -17.04 -4.55 -26.35
C MET A 91 -15.79 -3.74 -26.71
N GLY A 92 -15.10 -4.09 -27.80
CA GLY A 92 -13.96 -3.33 -28.32
C GLY A 92 -14.33 -1.88 -28.68
N GLY A 93 -13.38 -0.95 -28.57
CA GLY A 93 -13.58 0.45 -28.99
C GLY A 93 -14.39 1.35 -28.05
N VAL A 94 -15.08 0.80 -27.03
CA VAL A 94 -15.96 1.59 -26.13
C VAL A 94 -15.23 2.52 -25.14
N GLY A 95 -13.90 2.65 -25.21
CA GLY A 95 -13.14 3.57 -24.34
C GLY A 95 -12.75 3.02 -22.95
N LYS A 96 -12.78 1.69 -22.72
CA LYS A 96 -12.37 1.09 -21.44
C LYS A 96 -10.96 1.51 -21.00
N THR A 97 -9.99 1.36 -21.88
CA THR A 97 -8.60 1.77 -21.61
C THR A 97 -8.52 3.28 -21.36
N THR A 98 -9.30 4.08 -22.08
CA THR A 98 -9.39 5.53 -21.87
C THR A 98 -9.90 5.88 -20.47
N LEU A 99 -10.91 5.16 -19.98
CA LEU A 99 -11.42 5.31 -18.61
C LEU A 99 -10.33 5.01 -17.58
N VAL A 100 -9.61 3.89 -17.73
CA VAL A 100 -8.54 3.47 -16.81
C VAL A 100 -7.38 4.47 -16.80
N LYS A 101 -7.00 5.01 -17.96
CA LYS A 101 -5.97 6.07 -18.04
C LYS A 101 -6.37 7.33 -17.27
N ASN A 102 -7.62 7.78 -17.44
CA ASN A 102 -8.12 8.94 -16.70
C ASN A 102 -8.18 8.66 -15.20
N ILE A 103 -8.53 7.45 -14.75
CA ILE A 103 -8.53 7.07 -13.33
C ILE A 103 -7.12 7.20 -12.77
N ASN A 104 -6.14 6.58 -13.44
CA ASN A 104 -4.73 6.67 -13.05
C ASN A 104 -4.27 8.13 -12.88
N ASN A 105 -4.59 8.98 -13.86
CA ASN A 105 -4.20 10.40 -13.81
C ASN A 105 -4.93 11.18 -12.70
N LYS A 106 -6.15 10.79 -12.33
CA LYS A 106 -6.86 11.38 -11.18
C LYS A 106 -6.28 10.91 -9.84
N LEU A 107 -5.67 9.73 -9.77
CA LEU A 107 -4.91 9.26 -8.61
C LEU A 107 -3.54 9.95 -8.50
N THR A 108 -3.00 10.48 -9.60
CA THR A 108 -1.78 11.31 -9.61
C THR A 108 -2.00 12.71 -9.06
N ASN A 109 -3.18 13.27 -9.26
CA ASN A 109 -3.53 14.60 -8.79
C ASN A 109 -3.98 14.54 -7.32
N LEU A 110 -3.54 15.52 -6.52
CA LEU A 110 -3.89 15.65 -5.10
C LEU A 110 -5.41 15.58 -4.90
N SER A 111 -5.90 14.42 -4.52
CA SER A 111 -7.31 14.07 -4.32
C SER A 111 -7.42 13.30 -3.00
N PRO A 112 -8.53 13.39 -2.25
CA PRO A 112 -8.69 12.60 -1.03
C PRO A 112 -8.48 11.08 -1.23
N VAL A 113 -8.72 10.59 -2.46
CA VAL A 113 -8.49 9.20 -2.85
C VAL A 113 -7.02 8.91 -3.14
N SER A 114 -6.24 9.88 -3.66
CA SER A 114 -4.80 9.69 -3.92
C SER A 114 -4.01 9.47 -2.63
N ASP A 115 -4.45 10.07 -1.52
CA ASP A 115 -3.81 9.90 -0.20
C ASP A 115 -3.94 8.47 0.33
N SER A 116 -4.84 7.67 -0.24
CA SER A 116 -5.00 6.25 0.12
C SER A 116 -3.98 5.33 -0.55
N PHE A 117 -3.22 5.82 -1.54
CA PHE A 117 -2.26 5.03 -2.31
C PHE A 117 -0.88 5.68 -2.33
N SER A 118 0.12 5.04 -1.73
CA SER A 118 1.51 5.54 -1.80
C SER A 118 2.16 5.26 -3.16
N ILE A 119 1.66 4.29 -3.93
CA ILE A 119 2.15 3.98 -5.26
C ILE A 119 1.02 3.45 -6.16
N VAL A 120 0.99 3.91 -7.41
CA VAL A 120 0.14 3.41 -8.50
C VAL A 120 1.06 2.94 -9.63
N ILE A 121 0.92 1.68 -10.01
CA ILE A 121 1.77 1.04 -11.03
C ILE A 121 0.92 0.76 -12.27
N TRP A 122 1.23 1.45 -13.37
CA TRP A 122 0.62 1.20 -14.68
C TRP A 122 1.38 0.10 -15.43
N ILE A 123 0.69 -0.95 -15.86
CA ILE A 123 1.28 -2.04 -16.66
C ILE A 123 0.35 -2.38 -17.82
N THR A 124 0.91 -2.49 -19.02
CA THR A 124 0.18 -2.96 -20.20
C THR A 124 0.61 -4.38 -20.53
N VAL A 125 -0.34 -5.31 -20.56
CA VAL A 125 -0.11 -6.70 -20.94
C VAL A 125 -0.75 -6.95 -22.30
N SER A 126 0.03 -7.48 -23.25
CA SER A 126 -0.46 -7.85 -24.57
C SER A 126 -0.58 -9.36 -24.68
N ASN A 127 -1.68 -9.87 -25.23
CA ASN A 127 -1.86 -11.30 -25.50
C ASN A 127 -1.25 -11.69 -26.87
N LYS A 128 -0.02 -11.26 -27.14
CA LYS A 128 0.70 -11.74 -28.33
C LYS A 128 1.26 -13.12 -28.00
N THR A 129 0.56 -14.13 -28.50
CA THR A 129 0.95 -15.54 -28.45
C THR A 129 2.37 -15.73 -28.97
N GLN A 130 3.29 -16.10 -28.08
CA GLN A 130 4.22 -17.24 -28.17
C GLN A 130 5.02 -17.39 -26.85
N GLU A 131 5.06 -16.36 -25.98
CA GLU A 131 5.87 -16.38 -24.75
C GLU A 131 5.15 -15.76 -23.53
N THR A 132 3.98 -16.30 -23.18
CA THR A 132 3.19 -15.83 -22.01
C THR A 132 4.01 -15.85 -20.72
N GLU A 133 4.93 -16.82 -20.57
CA GLU A 133 5.81 -16.90 -19.41
C GLU A 133 6.83 -15.75 -19.35
N LEU A 134 7.45 -15.39 -20.48
CA LEU A 134 8.41 -14.29 -20.52
C LEU A 134 7.71 -12.95 -20.22
N GLU A 135 6.50 -12.75 -20.76
CA GLU A 135 5.70 -11.55 -20.51
C GLU A 135 5.32 -11.43 -19.03
N LEU A 136 4.90 -12.53 -18.38
CA LEU A 136 4.61 -12.51 -16.95
C LEU A 136 5.86 -12.24 -16.10
N LYS A 137 7.02 -12.82 -16.47
CA LYS A 137 8.30 -12.53 -15.82
C LYS A 137 8.72 -11.06 -15.99
N LYS A 138 8.41 -10.43 -17.12
CA LYS A 138 8.61 -8.99 -17.35
C LYS A 138 7.68 -8.16 -16.46
N VAL A 139 6.39 -8.50 -16.38
CA VAL A 139 5.42 -7.84 -15.49
C VAL A 139 5.90 -7.89 -14.04
N GLN A 140 6.28 -9.07 -13.54
CA GLN A 140 6.81 -9.21 -12.17
C GLN A 140 8.07 -8.38 -11.94
N LYS A 141 8.94 -8.27 -12.95
CA LYS A 141 10.14 -7.43 -12.88
C LYS A 141 9.78 -5.95 -12.79
N LEU A 142 8.88 -5.46 -13.65
CA LEU A 142 8.41 -4.07 -13.64
C LEU A 142 7.80 -3.68 -12.28
N ILE A 143 7.02 -4.58 -11.69
CA ILE A 143 6.45 -4.38 -10.35
C ILE A 143 7.57 -4.30 -9.30
N ALA A 144 8.52 -5.23 -9.33
CA ALA A 144 9.64 -5.26 -8.38
C ALA A 144 10.49 -3.99 -8.49
N ASP A 145 10.86 -3.57 -9.70
CA ASP A 145 11.65 -2.38 -9.95
C ASP A 145 10.94 -1.12 -9.41
N ARG A 146 9.61 -1.02 -9.64
CA ARG A 146 8.78 0.07 -9.10
C ARG A 146 8.71 0.08 -7.58
N LEU A 147 8.74 -1.08 -6.95
CA LEU A 147 8.75 -1.24 -5.50
C LEU A 147 10.17 -1.24 -4.90
N LYS A 148 11.21 -1.07 -5.73
CA LYS A 148 12.62 -1.20 -5.35
C LYS A 148 12.96 -2.55 -4.68
N LEU A 149 12.30 -3.61 -5.11
CA LEU A 149 12.52 -4.98 -4.66
C LEU A 149 13.47 -5.72 -5.59
N THR A 150 14.29 -6.59 -5.03
CA THR A 150 15.17 -7.48 -5.81
C THR A 150 14.53 -8.85 -5.98
N LEU A 151 14.19 -9.20 -7.22
CA LEU A 151 13.81 -10.55 -7.62
C LEU A 151 15.04 -11.29 -8.12
N THR A 152 15.46 -12.31 -7.38
CA THR A 152 16.61 -13.18 -7.69
C THR A 152 16.16 -14.57 -8.13
N GLU A 153 14.87 -14.87 -8.03
CA GLU A 153 14.29 -16.18 -8.25
C GLU A 153 14.02 -16.44 -9.75
N GLU A 154 14.30 -17.66 -10.21
CA GLU A 154 14.12 -18.05 -11.62
C GLU A 154 12.68 -18.48 -11.95
N SER A 155 11.98 -19.09 -10.98
CA SER A 155 10.58 -19.56 -11.11
C SER A 155 9.58 -18.41 -10.96
N MET A 156 8.54 -18.43 -11.80
CA MET A 156 7.48 -17.41 -11.79
C MET A 156 6.66 -17.42 -10.50
N GLU A 157 6.37 -18.61 -9.96
CA GLU A 157 5.58 -18.83 -8.75
C GLU A 157 6.30 -18.26 -7.53
N THR A 158 7.62 -18.45 -7.47
CA THR A 158 8.43 -17.98 -6.36
C THR A 158 8.55 -16.46 -6.38
N ARG A 159 8.73 -15.86 -7.57
CA ARG A 159 8.72 -14.41 -7.77
C ARG A 159 7.37 -13.79 -7.36
N ALA A 160 6.25 -14.39 -7.76
CA ALA A 160 4.91 -13.92 -7.38
C ALA A 160 4.70 -13.98 -5.86
N SER A 161 5.10 -15.09 -5.25
CA SER A 161 5.00 -15.29 -3.80
C SER A 161 5.85 -14.28 -3.02
N LYS A 162 7.04 -13.94 -3.52
CA LYS A 162 7.91 -12.92 -2.91
C LYS A 162 7.30 -11.52 -3.01
N LEU A 163 6.82 -11.15 -4.20
CA LEU A 163 6.09 -9.89 -4.39
C LEU A 163 4.89 -9.77 -3.45
N GLN A 164 4.13 -10.85 -3.24
CA GLN A 164 2.99 -10.85 -2.34
C GLN A 164 3.40 -10.70 -0.86
N ARG A 165 4.46 -11.39 -0.43
CA ARG A 165 4.94 -11.34 0.96
C ARG A 165 5.50 -9.96 1.31
N ASP A 166 6.30 -9.39 0.43
CA ASP A 166 6.97 -8.10 0.66
C ASP A 166 5.99 -6.91 0.52
N GLN A 167 4.81 -7.13 -0.06
CA GLN A 167 3.70 -6.16 -0.14
C GLN A 167 2.80 -6.11 1.12
N SER A 168 3.13 -6.82 2.20
CA SER A 168 2.34 -6.78 3.45
C SER A 168 2.31 -5.42 4.17
N ILE A 169 2.84 -4.35 3.57
CA ILE A 169 2.75 -2.97 4.07
C ILE A 169 1.97 -2.01 3.13
N LEU A 170 1.61 -2.39 1.89
CA LEU A 170 0.83 -1.49 1.04
C LEU A 170 -0.16 -2.23 0.13
N THR A 171 -1.43 -1.96 0.40
CA THR A 171 -2.63 -2.48 -0.28
C THR A 171 -2.52 -2.37 -1.80
N SER A 172 -2.32 -3.50 -2.48
CA SER A 172 -2.24 -3.55 -3.95
C SER A 172 -3.62 -3.45 -4.59
N VAL A 173 -3.77 -2.47 -5.49
CA VAL A 173 -4.75 -2.49 -6.57
C VAL A 173 -4.06 -3.09 -7.78
N THR A 174 -4.56 -4.23 -8.26
CA THR A 174 -4.19 -4.81 -9.56
C THR A 174 -5.40 -4.65 -10.47
N ILE A 175 -5.22 -3.94 -11.59
CA ILE A 175 -6.20 -3.80 -12.69
C ILE A 175 -6.02 -4.96 -13.65
#